data_AF-A0A257K107-F1
#
_entry.id   AF-A0A257K107-F1
#
_cell.length_a   1.000
_cell.length_b   1.000
_cell.length_c   1.000
_cell.angle_alpha   90.00
_cell.angle_beta   90.00
_cell.angle_gamma   90.00
#
_symmetry.space_group_name_H-M   'P 1'
#
loop_
_entity.id
_entity.type
_entity.pdbx_description
1 polymer ?
#
loop_
_entity_poly.entity_id
_entity_poly.type
_entity_poly.pdbx_seq_one_letter_code
_entity_poly.pdbx_strand_id
1 'polypeptide(L)'
;MRKFLFLCLMASVLVHAQHKNVSIDRFEAVLKNTSGWIMVYSDSGLAGYLDANGNEIVPPIYASIGVFGEYQDNWAKVQSEDGHIGFIDEEGDLIVEAKYDEIGKFGDYKENWALVSVDNKYGFIDNEGNEIVKPVYAEIPLKRHSN
;
A
#
# COMPACT_ATOMS: atom_id res chain seq x y z
N MET A 1 42.67 37.73 26.86
CA MET A 1 41.25 37.50 27.21
C MET A 1 40.60 36.70 26.09
N ARG A 2 39.98 35.55 26.44
CA ARG A 2 39.06 34.66 25.67
C ARG A 2 39.54 34.24 24.25
N LYS A 3 40.23 33.10 24.07
CA LYS A 3 39.71 31.71 23.91
C LYS A 3 38.38 31.63 23.14
N PHE A 4 38.39 31.07 21.93
CA PHE A 4 37.70 29.82 21.61
C PHE A 4 38.24 29.22 20.30
N LEU A 5 38.64 27.96 20.40
CA LEU A 5 39.12 27.06 19.35
C LEU A 5 37.88 26.32 18.81
N PHE A 6 37.65 26.26 17.50
CA PHE A 6 36.75 25.26 16.92
C PHE A 6 37.42 24.60 15.73
N LEU A 7 37.99 23.44 16.01
CA LEU A 7 38.46 22.45 15.07
C LEU A 7 37.23 21.64 14.64
N CYS A 8 36.86 21.65 13.35
CA CYS A 8 35.89 20.71 12.83
C CYS A 8 36.45 20.09 11.55
N LEU A 9 37.14 18.97 11.74
CA LEU A 9 37.55 18.05 10.69
C LEU A 9 36.27 17.41 10.13
N MET A 10 35.80 17.86 8.98
CA MET A 10 34.81 17.11 8.21
C MET A 10 35.58 16.20 7.24
N ALA A 11 35.77 14.96 7.65
CA ALA A 11 36.29 13.91 6.80
C ALA A 11 35.28 13.63 5.69
N SER A 12 35.63 14.01 4.47
CA SER A 12 34.96 13.60 3.24
C SER A 12 35.16 12.10 3.03
N VAL A 13 34.18 11.29 3.43
CA VAL A 13 34.08 9.91 2.94
C VAL A 13 33.25 9.95 1.66
N LEU A 14 33.95 9.85 0.53
CA LEU A 14 33.37 9.52 -0.77
C LEU A 14 32.75 8.13 -0.68
N VAL A 15 31.44 8.05 -0.49
CA VAL A 15 30.66 6.89 -0.92
C VAL A 15 29.95 7.30 -2.20
N HIS A 16 30.42 6.74 -3.31
CA HIS A 16 29.68 6.74 -4.56
C HIS A 16 28.43 5.88 -4.36
N ALA A 17 27.34 6.52 -3.99
CA ALA A 17 26.01 5.94 -4.06
C ALA A 17 25.19 6.85 -4.98
N GLN A 18 24.73 6.29 -6.10
CA GLN A 18 23.72 6.91 -6.95
C GLN A 18 22.42 6.99 -6.16
N HIS A 19 22.32 7.98 -5.28
CA HIS A 19 21.12 8.23 -4.50
C HIS A 19 20.05 8.77 -5.45
N LYS A 20 19.05 7.93 -5.75
CA LYS A 20 17.69 8.42 -5.97
C LYS A 20 17.36 9.33 -4.79
N ASN A 21 16.94 10.56 -5.08
CA ASN A 21 16.54 11.55 -4.08
C ASN A 21 15.29 11.02 -3.36
N VAL A 22 15.48 10.29 -2.26
CA VAL A 22 14.42 9.99 -1.30
C VAL A 22 14.76 10.79 -0.06
N SER A 23 13.99 11.84 0.18
CA SER A 23 14.11 12.66 1.38
C SER A 23 13.61 11.83 2.57
N ILE A 24 14.52 11.21 3.32
CA ILE A 24 14.17 10.52 4.57
C ILE A 24 14.01 11.60 5.65
N ASP A 25 12.89 12.32 5.64
CA ASP A 25 12.56 13.22 6.73
C ASP A 25 12.20 12.41 7.99
N ARG A 26 12.92 12.72 9.06
CA ARG A 26 13.24 11.87 10.23
C ARG A 26 12.08 11.51 11.19
N PHE A 27 10.81 11.58 10.79
CA PHE A 27 9.71 11.55 11.77
C PHE A 27 8.70 10.40 11.71
N GLU A 28 8.71 9.51 10.70
CA GLU A 28 7.67 8.47 10.57
C GLU A 28 8.15 7.02 10.69
N ALA A 29 9.05 6.72 11.63
CA ALA A 29 9.29 5.33 12.05
C ALA A 29 8.10 4.74 12.87
N VAL A 30 6.86 5.17 12.61
CA VAL A 30 5.76 5.10 13.61
C VAL A 30 4.95 3.82 13.56
N LEU A 31 4.92 3.04 12.48
CA LEU A 31 4.14 1.80 12.50
C LEU A 31 4.97 0.66 11.94
N LYS A 32 5.82 0.05 12.78
CA LYS A 32 6.28 -1.32 12.55
C LYS A 32 5.04 -2.20 12.49
N ASN A 33 4.58 -2.53 11.28
CA ASN A 33 3.82 -3.75 11.05
C ASN A 33 4.63 -4.94 11.63
N THR A 34 3.98 -6.03 11.96
CA THR A 34 4.53 -7.32 12.42
C THR A 34 5.79 -7.75 11.65
N SER A 35 5.94 -7.33 10.40
CA SER A 35 7.08 -7.59 9.48
C SER A 35 8.30 -6.67 9.65
N GLY A 36 8.24 -5.61 10.47
CA GLY A 36 9.35 -4.68 10.70
C GLY A 36 9.60 -3.66 9.59
N TRP A 37 8.64 -3.48 8.68
CA TRP A 37 8.72 -2.53 7.57
C TRP A 37 8.57 -1.09 8.04
N ILE A 38 9.14 -0.18 7.25
CA ILE A 38 9.08 1.26 7.49
C ILE A 38 8.21 1.85 6.38
N MET A 39 7.09 2.47 6.76
CA MET A 39 6.30 3.25 5.82
C MET A 39 7.08 4.51 5.44
N VAL A 40 7.12 4.80 4.14
CA VAL A 40 7.79 5.98 3.58
C VAL A 40 6.86 6.69 2.62
N TYR A 41 7.15 7.97 2.38
CA TYR A 41 6.44 8.78 1.40
C TYR A 41 7.43 9.36 0.39
N SER A 42 7.03 9.41 -0.87
CA SER A 42 7.75 10.17 -1.90
C SER A 42 7.62 11.68 -1.66
N ASP A 43 8.40 12.48 -2.38
CA ASP A 43 8.24 13.95 -2.37
C ASP A 43 6.84 14.40 -2.87
N SER A 44 6.11 13.54 -3.60
CA SER A 44 4.73 13.78 -4.04
C SER A 44 3.68 13.30 -3.03
N GLY A 45 4.09 12.72 -1.90
CA GLY A 45 3.20 12.23 -0.85
C GLY A 45 2.64 10.82 -1.08
N LEU A 46 3.20 10.05 -2.01
CA LEU A 46 2.78 8.67 -2.26
C LEU A 46 3.47 7.71 -1.29
N ALA A 47 2.70 6.80 -0.70
CA ALA A 47 3.11 5.84 0.31
C ALA A 47 3.71 4.56 -0.30
N GLY A 48 4.72 4.02 0.40
CA GLY A 48 5.36 2.74 0.12
C GLY A 48 5.99 2.15 1.40
N TYR A 49 6.69 1.03 1.25
CA TYR A 49 7.38 0.35 2.34
C TYR A 49 8.83 0.03 1.98
N LEU A 50 9.72 0.26 2.94
CA LEU A 50 11.10 -0.19 2.91
C LEU A 50 11.34 -1.28 3.96
N ASP A 51 12.30 -2.15 3.68
CA ASP A 51 12.90 -3.03 4.69
C ASP A 51 13.79 -2.23 5.67
N ALA A 52 14.29 -2.90 6.70
CA ALA A 52 15.15 -2.28 7.71
C ALA A 52 16.52 -1.81 7.16
N ASN A 53 16.91 -2.26 5.97
CA ASN A 53 18.14 -1.85 5.28
C ASN A 53 17.89 -0.69 4.29
N GLY A 54 16.64 -0.27 4.11
CA GLY A 54 16.24 0.75 3.15
C GLY A 54 15.98 0.22 1.74
N ASN A 55 15.87 -1.09 1.54
CA ASN A 55 15.45 -1.66 0.26
C ASN A 55 13.95 -1.49 0.07
N GLU A 56 13.52 -1.18 -1.15
CA GLU A 56 12.10 -1.09 -1.51
C GLU A 56 11.45 -2.48 -1.44
N ILE A 57 10.39 -2.59 -0.65
CA ILE A 57 9.47 -3.73 -0.64
C ILE A 57 8.24 -3.36 -1.47
N VAL A 58 7.63 -2.24 -1.12
CA VAL A 58 6.56 -1.61 -1.89
C VAL A 58 7.03 -0.24 -2.33
N PRO A 59 7.14 0.03 -3.64
CA PRO A 59 7.56 1.34 -4.10
C PRO A 59 6.55 2.42 -3.66
N PRO A 60 6.99 3.66 -3.37
CA PRO A 60 6.11 4.73 -2.93
C PRO A 60 5.26 5.30 -4.08
N ILE A 61 4.26 4.53 -4.51
CA ILE A 61 3.39 4.80 -5.66
C ILE A 61 1.90 4.84 -5.32
N TYR A 62 1.52 4.51 -4.09
CA TYR A 62 0.13 4.46 -3.67
C TYR A 62 -0.27 5.74 -2.95
N ALA A 63 -1.46 6.26 -3.22
CA ALA A 63 -2.03 7.36 -2.45
C ALA A 63 -2.25 6.98 -0.98
N SER A 64 -2.57 5.72 -0.71
CA SER A 64 -2.62 5.17 0.65
C SER A 64 -2.41 3.67 0.67
N ILE A 65 -1.88 3.18 1.80
CA ILE A 65 -1.80 1.75 2.14
C ILE A 65 -2.48 1.56 3.50
N GLY A 66 -3.48 0.70 3.54
CA GLY A 66 -4.27 0.38 4.74
C GLY A 66 -3.56 -0.57 5.69
N VAL A 67 -4.25 -0.92 6.77
CA VAL A 67 -3.75 -1.88 7.76
C VAL A 67 -3.95 -3.31 7.24
N PHE A 68 -2.93 -4.14 7.42
CA PHE A 68 -3.01 -5.57 7.12
C PHE A 68 -4.07 -6.26 8.01
N GLY A 69 -4.90 -7.13 7.43
CA GLY A 69 -5.92 -7.85 8.18
C GLY A 69 -7.26 -7.13 8.30
N GLU A 70 -7.40 -5.90 7.79
CA GLU A 70 -8.68 -5.15 7.88
C GLU A 70 -9.78 -5.77 6.99
N TYR A 71 -9.38 -6.29 5.82
CA TYR A 71 -10.30 -6.85 4.80
C TYR A 71 -10.25 -8.37 4.71
N GLN A 72 -9.04 -8.91 4.72
CA GLN A 72 -8.70 -10.33 4.78
C GLN A 72 -7.39 -10.45 5.57
N ASP A 73 -7.18 -11.59 6.21
CA ASP A 73 -5.93 -11.88 6.91
C ASP A 73 -4.74 -11.65 5.97
N ASN A 74 -3.72 -10.94 6.46
CA ASN A 74 -2.47 -10.66 5.76
C ASN A 74 -2.62 -9.83 4.47
N TRP A 75 -3.77 -9.21 4.22
CA TRP A 75 -3.97 -8.31 3.07
C TRP A 75 -4.03 -6.86 3.53
N ALA A 76 -3.36 -5.97 2.82
CA ALA A 76 -3.52 -4.52 2.96
C ALA A 76 -4.17 -3.93 1.71
N LYS A 77 -5.19 -3.09 1.93
CA LYS A 77 -5.80 -2.31 0.85
C LYS A 77 -4.81 -1.26 0.36
N VAL A 78 -4.64 -1.14 -0.95
CA VAL A 78 -3.88 -0.05 -1.57
C VAL A 78 -4.79 0.80 -2.44
N GLN A 79 -4.52 2.10 -2.50
CA GLN A 79 -5.18 3.01 -3.42
C GLN A 79 -4.15 3.63 -4.37
N SER A 80 -4.36 3.52 -5.68
CA SER A 80 -3.54 4.22 -6.68
C SER A 80 -3.73 5.73 -6.60
N GLU A 81 -2.82 6.50 -7.20
CA GLU A 81 -2.97 7.96 -7.32
C GLU A 81 -4.30 8.37 -8.00
N ASP A 82 -4.77 7.59 -8.98
CA ASP A 82 -6.05 7.81 -9.67
C ASP A 82 -7.30 7.39 -8.87
N GLY A 83 -7.12 6.92 -7.63
CA GLY A 83 -8.23 6.55 -6.73
C GLY A 83 -8.68 5.08 -6.79
N HIS A 84 -8.17 4.28 -7.73
CA HIS A 84 -8.51 2.86 -7.84
C HIS A 84 -7.95 2.04 -6.67
N ILE A 85 -8.66 0.97 -6.32
CA ILE A 85 -8.44 0.14 -5.15
C ILE A 85 -7.93 -1.24 -5.58
N GLY A 86 -6.95 -1.74 -4.84
CA GLY A 86 -6.39 -3.09 -4.94
C GLY A 86 -5.93 -3.61 -3.59
N PHE A 87 -5.19 -4.72 -3.59
CA PHE A 87 -4.63 -5.34 -2.40
C PHE A 87 -3.21 -5.84 -2.62
N ILE A 88 -2.39 -5.74 -1.57
CA ILE A 88 -1.06 -6.34 -1.47
C ILE A 88 -0.99 -7.31 -0.29
N ASP A 89 -0.07 -8.27 -0.36
CA ASP A 89 0.24 -9.20 0.74
C ASP A 89 1.37 -8.70 1.67
N GLU A 90 1.72 -9.52 2.65
CA GLU A 90 2.77 -9.26 3.65
C GLU A 90 4.19 -9.41 3.09
N GLU A 91 4.34 -9.74 1.82
CA GLU A 91 5.58 -9.71 1.04
C GLU A 91 5.67 -8.44 0.17
N GLY A 92 4.55 -7.71 0.02
CA GLY A 92 4.43 -6.48 -0.75
C GLY A 92 4.01 -6.74 -2.19
N ASP A 93 3.71 -7.99 -2.52
CA ASP A 93 3.27 -8.40 -3.84
C ASP A 93 1.78 -8.06 -4.03
N LEU A 94 1.42 -7.69 -5.26
CA LEU A 94 0.04 -7.41 -5.63
C LEU A 94 -0.76 -8.71 -5.66
N ILE A 95 -1.77 -8.80 -4.80
CA ILE A 95 -2.80 -9.84 -4.87
C ILE A 95 -3.90 -9.40 -5.84
N VAL A 96 -4.31 -8.14 -5.73
CA VAL A 96 -5.34 -7.54 -6.58
C VAL A 96 -4.82 -6.22 -7.12
N GLU A 97 -4.70 -6.12 -8.44
CA GLU A 97 -4.32 -4.87 -9.11
C GLU A 97 -5.26 -3.73 -8.70
N ALA A 98 -4.69 -2.53 -8.48
CA ALA A 98 -5.45 -1.33 -8.16
C ALA A 98 -6.18 -0.80 -9.41
N LYS A 99 -7.34 -1.40 -9.71
CA LYS A 99 -8.14 -1.09 -10.91
C LYS A 99 -9.64 -0.95 -10.65
N TYR A 100 -10.08 -1.17 -9.41
CA TYR A 100 -11.50 -1.12 -9.04
C TYR A 100 -11.84 0.23 -8.43
N ASP A 101 -13.00 0.78 -8.76
CA ASP A 101 -13.52 1.99 -8.12
C ASP A 101 -13.87 1.68 -6.65
N GLU A 102 -14.49 0.53 -6.42
CA GLU A 102 -14.83 0.02 -5.09
C GLU A 102 -14.59 -1.48 -4.99
N ILE A 103 -14.17 -1.93 -3.80
CA ILE A 103 -14.20 -3.34 -3.39
C ILE A 103 -14.97 -3.42 -2.08
N GLY A 104 -16.08 -4.16 -2.09
CA GLY A 104 -16.92 -4.42 -0.94
C GLY A 104 -16.28 -5.40 0.05
N LYS A 105 -16.96 -5.67 1.17
CA LYS A 105 -16.50 -6.67 2.12
C LYS A 105 -16.70 -8.07 1.56
N PHE A 106 -15.75 -8.96 1.85
CA PHE A 106 -15.91 -10.38 1.61
C PHE A 106 -17.05 -10.93 2.46
N GLY A 107 -17.91 -11.76 1.86
CA GLY A 107 -19.02 -12.39 2.57
C GLY A 107 -20.34 -11.61 2.57
N ASP A 108 -20.37 -10.36 2.11
CA ASP A 108 -21.60 -9.53 2.13
C ASP A 108 -22.74 -10.16 1.29
N TYR A 109 -22.41 -10.83 0.19
CA TYR A 109 -23.37 -11.42 -0.75
C TYR A 109 -23.25 -12.94 -0.88
N LYS A 110 -22.03 -13.46 -0.69
CA LYS A 110 -21.70 -14.88 -0.68
C LYS A 110 -20.36 -15.05 0.05
N GLU A 111 -20.24 -16.14 0.80
CA GLU A 111 -19.01 -16.49 1.51
C GLU A 111 -17.79 -16.43 0.56
N ASN A 112 -16.70 -15.82 1.04
CA ASN A 112 -15.43 -15.62 0.33
C ASN A 112 -15.51 -14.77 -0.94
N TRP A 113 -16.62 -14.10 -1.22
CA TRP A 113 -16.78 -13.24 -2.40
C TRP A 113 -16.87 -11.77 -1.98
N ALA A 114 -16.16 -10.91 -2.70
CA ALA A 114 -16.31 -9.46 -2.59
C ALA A 114 -16.87 -8.88 -3.90
N LEU A 115 -17.86 -8.00 -3.77
CA LEU A 115 -18.37 -7.22 -4.90
C LEU A 115 -17.30 -6.22 -5.32
N VAL A 116 -17.07 -6.08 -6.62
CA VAL A 116 -16.16 -5.08 -7.19
C VAL A 116 -16.88 -4.22 -8.22
N SER A 117 -16.44 -2.97 -8.40
CA SER A 117 -16.97 -2.08 -9.43
C SER A 117 -15.88 -1.43 -10.30
N VAL A 118 -16.20 -1.22 -11.57
CA VAL A 118 -15.43 -0.41 -12.54
C VAL A 118 -16.43 0.31 -13.43
N ASP A 119 -16.35 1.64 -13.54
CA ASP A 119 -17.21 2.46 -14.39
C ASP A 119 -18.72 2.19 -14.20
N ASN A 120 -19.16 2.06 -12.94
CA ASN A 120 -20.53 1.67 -12.57
C ASN A 120 -20.98 0.28 -13.05
N LYS A 121 -20.04 -0.61 -13.39
CA LYS A 121 -20.32 -2.02 -13.68
C LYS A 121 -19.79 -2.90 -12.57
N TYR A 122 -20.51 -3.96 -12.28
CA TYR A 122 -20.30 -4.79 -11.11
C TYR A 122 -19.82 -6.18 -11.51
N GLY A 123 -18.95 -6.73 -10.65
CA GLY A 123 -18.37 -8.06 -10.74
C GLY A 123 -18.11 -8.62 -9.35
N PHE A 124 -17.38 -9.73 -9.28
CA PHE A 124 -16.98 -10.37 -8.03
C PHE A 124 -15.55 -10.89 -8.13
N ILE A 125 -14.82 -10.75 -7.03
CA ILE A 125 -13.55 -11.44 -6.81
C ILE A 125 -13.70 -12.48 -5.69
N ASP A 126 -12.90 -13.54 -5.72
CA ASP A 126 -12.77 -14.51 -4.62
C ASP A 126 -11.73 -14.05 -3.58
N ASN A 127 -11.60 -14.82 -2.50
CA ASN A 127 -10.66 -14.59 -1.40
C ASN A 127 -9.20 -14.89 -1.76
N GLU A 128 -8.90 -15.22 -3.02
CA GLU A 128 -7.56 -15.27 -3.59
C GLU A 128 -7.30 -14.08 -4.53
N GLY A 129 -8.31 -13.22 -4.73
CA GLY A 129 -8.21 -12.01 -5.57
C GLY A 129 -8.59 -12.24 -7.03
N ASN A 130 -9.00 -13.46 -7.39
CA ASN A 130 -9.35 -13.79 -8.76
C ASN A 130 -10.74 -13.26 -9.12
N GLU A 131 -10.89 -12.67 -10.31
CA GLU A 131 -12.20 -12.33 -10.86
C GLU A 131 -13.03 -13.60 -11.11
N ILE A 132 -14.08 -13.80 -10.31
CA ILE A 132 -15.10 -14.82 -10.55
C ILE A 132 -16.10 -14.32 -11.60
N VAL A 133 -16.46 -13.04 -11.49
CA VAL A 133 -17.36 -12.34 -12.41
C VAL A 133 -16.71 -11.02 -12.78
N LYS A 134 -16.47 -10.80 -14.06
CA LYS A 134 -15.90 -9.53 -14.53
C LYS A 134 -16.86 -8.37 -14.28
N PRO A 135 -16.36 -7.15 -13.96
CA PRO A 135 -17.17 -5.96 -13.79
C PRO A 135 -17.71 -5.42 -15.12
N VAL A 136 -18.67 -6.13 -15.70
CA VAL A 136 -19.28 -5.78 -17.00
C VAL A 136 -20.80 -5.63 -16.93
N TYR A 137 -21.40 -5.89 -15.77
CA TYR A 137 -22.85 -5.89 -15.57
C TYR A 137 -23.31 -4.62 -14.87
N ALA A 138 -24.35 -3.96 -15.40
CA ALA A 138 -24.91 -2.78 -14.74
C ALA A 138 -25.63 -3.09 -13.42
N GLU A 139 -26.07 -4.34 -13.25
CA GLU A 139 -26.72 -4.84 -12.03
C GLU A 139 -26.44 -6.33 -11.90
N ILE A 140 -26.26 -6.81 -10.66
CA ILE A 140 -26.26 -8.23 -10.35
C ILE A 140 -27.35 -8.48 -9.30
N PRO A 141 -28.40 -9.25 -9.61
CA PRO A 141 -29.55 -9.44 -8.73
C PRO A 141 -29.17 -10.36 -7.56
N LEU A 142 -28.56 -9.80 -6.53
CA LEU A 142 -28.16 -10.50 -5.31
C LEU A 142 -28.71 -9.77 -4.08
N LYS A 143 -29.10 -10.56 -3.10
CA LYS A 143 -29.48 -10.05 -1.78
C LYS A 143 -28.25 -10.12 -0.90
N ARG A 144 -27.94 -9.02 -0.20
CA ARG A 144 -26.97 -9.08 0.89
C ARG A 144 -27.45 -10.09 1.93
N HIS A 145 -26.53 -10.88 2.47
CA HIS A 145 -26.83 -11.68 3.65
C HIS A 145 -27.24 -10.70 4.76
N SER A 146 -28.51 -10.75 5.14
CA SER A 146 -29.00 -10.04 6.32
C SER A 146 -28.62 -10.91 7.51
N ASN A 147 -27.65 -10.45 8.31
CA ASN A 147 -27.31 -11.07 9.60
C ASN A 147 -28.50 -11.00 10.57
#